data_AF-A0A5M8PI64-F1
#
_entry.id   AF-A0A5M8PI64-F1
#
_cell.length_a   1.000
_cell.length_b   1.000
_cell.length_c   1.000
_cell.angle_alpha   90.00
_cell.angle_beta   90.00
_cell.angle_gamma   90.00
#
_symmetry.space_group_name_H-M   'P 1'
#
loop_
_entity.id
_entity.type
_entity.pdbx_description
1 polymer ?
#
loop_
_entity_poly.entity_id
_entity_poly.type
_entity_poly.pdbx_seq_one_letter_code
_entity_poly.pdbx_strand_id
1 'polypeptide(L)'
;MATFRPTLQVNGLPSVSENSPTATSTTGPSSQRDAMKLNMLKRMRPPPFTYAWSFYHDKHSTSSNYEGRLTLLLENIITLKPFWESFNNYPVEQLKMKDSIHFFKRGVKPVWEDPRNVKGGAWTFRVAKDKSKEIWKEVLLFAVGDQFADVIQPKDDLCGVSLSVRFNSNLITIWNRDGNNQKSIDGILAVVLDKLSPKLKPKEGTYYYKRHSEHSGFSEVVAKANEAEDAKRAKEVTKLNSGKIEEAEVKQDEVDKALMEEVAAAEAEGRSVEA
;
A
#
# COMPACT_ATOMS: atom_id res chain seq x y z
N MET A 1 30.41 -19.51 63.03
CA MET A 1 29.75 -20.34 62.00
C MET A 1 30.07 -19.74 60.64
N ALA A 2 30.99 -20.36 59.90
CA ALA A 2 31.49 -19.84 58.62
C ALA A 2 30.55 -20.23 57.47
N THR A 3 30.22 -19.27 56.62
CA THR A 3 29.29 -19.38 55.50
C THR A 3 29.96 -20.06 54.30
N PHE A 4 29.44 -21.23 53.91
CA PHE A 4 29.84 -21.90 52.66
C PHE A 4 29.23 -21.14 51.48
N ARG A 5 30.06 -20.49 50.67
CA ARG A 5 29.69 -20.12 49.29
C ARG A 5 30.05 -21.29 48.37
N PRO A 6 29.13 -21.80 47.54
CA PRO A 6 29.46 -22.84 46.58
C PRO A 6 30.39 -22.27 45.49
N THR A 7 31.53 -22.93 45.29
CA THR A 7 32.46 -22.63 44.21
C THR A 7 32.04 -23.37 42.94
N LEU A 8 31.88 -22.62 41.85
CA LEU A 8 31.52 -23.14 40.54
C LEU A 8 32.76 -23.83 39.92
N GLN A 9 32.75 -25.16 39.84
CA GLN A 9 33.79 -25.91 39.13
C GLN A 9 33.47 -25.97 37.64
N VAL A 10 34.37 -25.43 36.82
CA VAL A 10 34.31 -25.52 35.36
C VAL A 10 35.34 -26.54 34.89
N ASN A 11 34.89 -27.76 34.55
CA ASN A 11 35.76 -28.76 33.94
C ASN A 11 35.86 -28.51 32.43
N GLY A 12 37.08 -28.31 31.93
CA GLY A 12 37.38 -28.38 30.49
C GLY A 12 37.53 -27.06 29.73
N LEU A 13 38.06 -26.00 30.34
CA LEU A 13 38.60 -24.87 29.58
C LEU A 13 40.04 -25.17 29.14
N PRO A 14 40.40 -25.05 27.85
CA PRO A 14 41.80 -25.10 27.44
C PRO A 14 42.55 -23.92 28.06
N SER A 15 43.79 -24.15 28.52
CA SER A 15 44.64 -23.06 28.98
C SER A 15 44.90 -22.09 27.84
N VAL A 16 44.79 -20.80 28.12
CA VAL A 16 45.18 -19.75 27.17
C VAL A 16 46.68 -19.90 26.96
N SER A 17 47.08 -20.45 25.82
CA SER A 17 48.44 -20.42 25.33
C SER A 17 48.56 -19.21 24.41
N GLU A 18 49.54 -18.34 24.67
CA GLU A 18 49.75 -17.07 23.95
C GLU A 18 50.21 -17.25 22.49
N ASN A 19 50.25 -18.48 21.97
CA ASN A 19 50.59 -18.75 20.58
C ASN A 19 49.43 -19.44 19.88
N SER A 20 48.53 -18.65 19.31
CA SER A 20 47.60 -19.12 18.27
C SER A 20 47.50 -18.09 17.15
N PRO A 21 47.52 -18.54 15.89
CA PRO A 21 47.52 -17.67 14.72
C PRO A 21 46.20 -16.92 14.63
N THR A 22 46.29 -15.72 14.06
CA THR A 22 45.23 -14.76 13.73
C THR A 22 43.84 -15.39 13.71
N ALA A 23 42.98 -14.95 14.63
CA ALA A 23 41.59 -15.36 14.76
C ALA A 23 40.85 -15.21 13.42
N THR A 24 40.86 -16.28 12.63
CA THR A 24 39.92 -16.46 11.54
C THR A 24 38.59 -16.72 12.22
N SER A 25 37.64 -15.80 12.04
CA SER A 25 36.30 -15.77 12.62
C SER A 25 35.57 -17.11 12.54
N THR A 26 35.89 -18.02 13.44
CA THR A 26 35.23 -19.30 13.58
C THR A 26 34.07 -19.02 14.54
N THR A 27 32.88 -18.86 13.97
CA THR A 27 31.62 -18.65 14.71
C THR A 27 31.50 -19.71 15.79
N GLY A 28 31.70 -19.31 17.06
CA GLY A 28 31.65 -20.23 18.18
C GLY A 28 30.27 -20.89 18.36
N PRO A 29 30.15 -21.91 19.23
CA PRO A 29 28.90 -22.64 19.44
C PRO A 29 27.71 -21.77 19.85
N SER A 30 27.95 -20.62 20.48
CA SER A 30 26.93 -19.60 20.77
C SER A 30 26.38 -18.96 19.50
N SER A 31 27.26 -18.51 18.60
CA SER A 31 26.90 -17.93 17.30
C SER A 31 26.10 -18.90 16.42
N GLN A 32 26.44 -20.20 16.44
CA GLN A 32 25.67 -21.22 15.71
C GLN A 32 24.27 -21.43 16.32
N ARG A 33 24.13 -21.43 17.65
CA ARG A 33 22.82 -21.49 18.33
C ARG A 33 21.96 -20.26 18.02
N ASP A 34 22.55 -19.07 17.99
CA ASP A 34 21.85 -17.84 17.65
C ASP A 34 21.37 -17.86 16.18
N ALA A 35 22.20 -18.37 15.27
CA ALA A 35 21.81 -18.56 13.87
C ALA A 35 20.67 -19.58 13.70
N MET A 36 20.73 -20.71 14.42
CA MET A 36 19.67 -21.73 14.42
C MET A 36 18.36 -21.16 14.99
N LYS A 37 18.42 -20.42 16.09
CA LYS A 37 17.27 -19.74 16.70
C LYS A 37 16.67 -18.71 15.75
N LEU A 38 17.49 -17.89 15.10
CA LEU A 38 17.02 -16.90 14.13
C LEU A 38 16.37 -17.58 12.92
N ASN A 39 16.94 -18.69 12.44
CA ASN A 39 16.37 -19.46 11.34
C ASN A 39 15.03 -20.10 11.72
N MET A 40 14.93 -20.65 12.94
CA MET A 40 13.68 -21.17 13.50
C MET A 40 12.62 -20.06 13.59
N LEU A 41 12.96 -18.89 14.14
CA LEU A 41 12.06 -17.74 14.24
C LEU A 41 11.63 -17.23 12.85
N LYS A 42 12.53 -17.25 11.86
CA LYS A 42 12.17 -16.90 10.47
C LYS A 42 11.14 -17.86 9.88
N ARG A 43 11.25 -19.17 10.14
CA ARG A 43 10.28 -20.19 9.68
C ARG A 43 8.96 -20.15 10.44
N MET A 44 8.93 -19.63 11.67
CA MET A 44 7.71 -19.46 12.47
C MET A 44 6.97 -18.14 12.20
N ARG A 45 7.50 -17.26 11.34
CA ARG A 45 6.77 -16.04 10.99
C ARG A 45 5.51 -16.38 10.19
N PRO A 46 4.34 -15.80 10.55
CA PRO A 46 3.14 -15.94 9.74
C PRO A 46 3.41 -15.56 8.29
N PRO A 47 2.87 -16.32 7.31
CA PRO A 47 2.97 -15.95 5.92
C PRO A 47 2.34 -14.56 5.70
N PRO A 48 2.81 -13.80 4.71
CA PRO A 48 2.17 -12.56 4.34
C PRO A 48 0.77 -12.82 3.79
N PHE A 49 -0.09 -11.81 3.84
CA PHE A 49 -1.35 -11.82 3.11
C PHE A 49 -1.09 -11.92 1.60
N THR A 50 -2.07 -12.47 0.88
CA THR A 50 -2.05 -12.57 -0.59
C THR A 50 -1.90 -11.20 -1.25
N TYR A 51 -2.53 -10.18 -0.67
CA TYR A 51 -2.47 -8.80 -1.13
C TYR A 51 -1.84 -7.88 -0.08
N ALA A 52 -1.10 -6.88 -0.53
CA ALA A 52 -0.69 -5.76 0.30
C ALA A 52 -1.86 -4.77 0.44
N TRP A 53 -2.03 -4.19 1.62
CA TRP A 53 -3.11 -3.26 1.93
C TRP A 53 -2.58 -1.90 2.38
N SER A 54 -3.42 -0.88 2.25
CA SER A 54 -3.18 0.49 2.67
C SER A 54 -4.37 0.98 3.48
N PHE A 55 -4.10 1.71 4.56
CA PHE A 55 -5.09 2.27 5.46
C PHE A 55 -5.13 3.79 5.33
N TYR A 56 -6.31 4.35 5.08
CA TYR A 56 -6.52 5.78 4.87
C TYR A 56 -7.54 6.34 5.86
N HIS A 57 -7.45 7.64 6.12
CA HIS A 57 -8.45 8.43 6.83
C HIS A 57 -8.86 9.61 5.95
N ASP A 58 -10.15 9.67 5.60
CA ASP A 58 -10.79 10.83 4.99
C ASP A 58 -11.44 11.67 6.10
N LYS A 59 -10.81 12.79 6.41
CA LYS A 59 -11.30 13.76 7.40
C LYS A 59 -12.27 14.71 6.74
N HIS A 60 -13.50 14.76 7.25
CA HIS A 60 -14.45 15.73 6.73
C HIS A 60 -13.96 17.16 7.04
N SER A 61 -13.76 17.95 5.98
CA SER A 61 -13.49 19.38 6.08
C SER A 61 -14.62 20.16 5.42
N THR A 62 -14.89 21.37 5.90
CA THR A 62 -15.76 22.33 5.23
C THR A 62 -15.08 23.00 4.03
N SER A 63 -13.75 22.93 3.91
CA SER A 63 -12.99 23.48 2.79
C SER A 63 -13.09 22.60 1.54
N SER A 64 -13.29 23.19 0.36
CA SER A 64 -13.59 22.51 -0.92
C SER A 64 -12.50 21.59 -1.49
N ASN A 65 -11.30 21.54 -0.91
CA ASN A 65 -10.22 20.68 -1.39
C ASN A 65 -10.40 19.23 -0.92
N TYR A 66 -10.82 18.35 -1.83
CA TYR A 66 -10.96 16.91 -1.58
C TYR A 66 -9.60 16.20 -1.44
N GLU A 67 -8.62 16.53 -2.28
CA GLU A 67 -7.28 15.90 -2.27
C GLU A 67 -6.51 16.10 -0.95
N GLY A 68 -6.81 17.17 -0.20
CA GLY A 68 -6.20 17.42 1.12
C GLY A 68 -6.87 16.71 2.29
N ARG A 69 -8.00 16.02 2.07
CA ARG A 69 -8.78 15.36 3.14
C ARG A 69 -8.39 13.91 3.35
N LEU A 70 -7.97 13.23 2.29
CA LEU A 70 -7.60 11.83 2.30
C LEU A 70 -6.12 11.67 2.69
N THR A 71 -5.88 11.19 3.91
CA THR A 71 -4.53 10.93 4.42
C THR A 71 -4.25 9.43 4.42
N LEU A 72 -3.12 9.02 3.82
CA LEU A 72 -2.57 7.68 3.98
C LEU A 72 -1.96 7.54 5.37
N LEU A 73 -2.50 6.65 6.20
CA LEU A 73 -2.06 6.43 7.58
C LEU A 73 -0.99 5.35 7.67
N LEU A 74 -1.21 4.24 6.98
CA LEU A 74 -0.28 3.14 6.93
C LEU A 74 -0.31 2.52 5.54
N GLU A 75 0.87 2.29 4.98
CA GLU A 75 1.05 1.65 3.69
C GLU A 75 1.62 0.24 3.87
N ASN A 76 1.41 -0.63 2.89
CA ASN A 76 2.08 -1.91 2.76
C ASN A 76 1.83 -2.87 3.94
N ILE A 77 0.58 -2.93 4.39
CA ILE A 77 0.11 -3.89 5.38
C ILE A 77 0.05 -5.27 4.72
N ILE A 78 1.06 -6.09 4.99
CA ILE A 78 1.22 -7.44 4.41
C ILE A 78 1.18 -8.56 5.45
N THR A 79 1.09 -8.25 6.74
CA THR A 79 1.06 -9.26 7.82
C THR A 79 0.07 -8.87 8.92
N LEU A 80 -0.24 -9.81 9.80
CA LEU A 80 -1.19 -9.60 10.90
C LEU A 80 -0.79 -8.49 11.88
N LYS A 81 0.51 -8.30 12.14
CA LYS A 81 0.98 -7.27 13.06
C LYS A 81 0.60 -5.84 12.61
N PRO A 82 1.02 -5.35 11.43
CA PRO A 82 0.63 -4.03 10.94
C PRO A 82 -0.88 -3.91 10.71
N PHE A 83 -1.57 -5.02 10.42
CA PHE A 83 -3.03 -5.03 10.37
C PHE A 83 -3.64 -4.67 11.74
N TRP A 84 -3.24 -5.34 12.81
CA TRP A 84 -3.74 -5.04 14.15
C TRP A 84 -3.26 -3.68 14.67
N GLU A 85 -2.08 -3.22 14.29
CA GLU A 85 -1.63 -1.84 14.56
C GLU A 85 -2.61 -0.82 13.94
N SER A 86 -2.99 -1.00 12.67
CA SER A 86 -3.96 -0.11 12.01
C SER A 86 -5.34 -0.17 12.67
N PHE A 87 -5.81 -1.36 13.06
CA PHE A 87 -7.12 -1.52 13.69
C PHE A 87 -7.16 -0.93 15.11
N ASN A 88 -6.11 -1.12 15.90
CA ASN A 88 -6.08 -0.69 17.30
C ASN A 88 -5.77 0.80 17.47
N ASN A 89 -4.91 1.36 16.62
CA ASN A 89 -4.47 2.75 16.74
C ASN A 89 -5.49 3.76 16.18
N TYR A 90 -6.44 3.29 15.37
CA TYR A 90 -7.49 4.13 14.78
C TYR A 90 -8.89 3.60 15.14
N PRO A 91 -9.30 3.70 16.41
CA PRO A 91 -10.57 3.19 16.88
C PRO A 91 -11.75 3.95 16.25
N VAL A 92 -12.68 3.18 15.69
CA VAL A 92 -13.88 3.66 15.00
C VAL A 92 -14.72 4.58 15.88
N GLU A 93 -14.76 4.34 17.19
CA GLU A 93 -15.57 5.09 18.15
C GLU A 93 -15.08 6.54 18.36
N GLN A 94 -13.82 6.83 18.04
CA GLN A 94 -13.22 8.16 18.18
C GLN A 94 -13.30 9.00 16.90
N LEU A 95 -13.81 8.42 15.80
CA LEU A 95 -13.96 9.12 14.53
C LEU A 95 -15.05 10.20 14.61
N LYS A 96 -14.78 11.36 14.02
CA LYS A 96 -15.74 12.47 14.01
C LYS A 96 -16.89 12.20 13.05
N MET A 97 -18.02 12.88 13.25
CA MET A 97 -19.14 12.77 12.32
C MET A 97 -18.70 13.17 10.91
N LYS A 98 -19.11 12.37 9.91
CA LYS A 98 -18.76 12.46 8.48
C LYS A 98 -17.34 11.98 8.13
N ASP A 99 -16.47 11.70 9.09
CA ASP A 99 -15.18 11.07 8.78
C ASP A 99 -15.38 9.65 8.24
N SER A 100 -14.40 9.21 7.45
CA SER A 100 -14.34 7.84 6.95
C SER A 100 -12.92 7.27 7.08
N ILE A 101 -12.83 5.98 7.37
CA ILE A 101 -11.58 5.22 7.29
C ILE A 101 -11.71 4.18 6.19
N HIS A 102 -10.59 3.87 5.53
CA HIS A 102 -10.57 3.00 4.36
C HIS A 102 -9.41 2.01 4.47
N PHE A 103 -9.68 0.75 4.16
CA PHE A 103 -8.69 -0.31 4.05
C PHE A 103 -8.75 -0.90 2.65
N PHE A 104 -7.82 -0.49 1.80
CA PHE A 104 -7.83 -0.77 0.36
C PHE A 104 -6.59 -1.53 -0.05
N LYS A 105 -6.67 -2.27 -1.16
CA LYS A 105 -5.48 -2.89 -1.73
C LYS A 105 -4.45 -1.82 -2.07
N ARG A 106 -3.17 -2.13 -1.85
CA ARG A 106 -2.06 -1.20 -2.10
C ARG A 106 -2.08 -0.73 -3.55
N GLY A 107 -1.97 0.59 -3.74
CA GLY A 107 -2.04 1.23 -5.05
C GLY A 107 -3.47 1.49 -5.55
N VAL A 108 -4.50 1.17 -4.76
CA VAL A 108 -5.89 1.54 -5.05
C VAL A 108 -6.31 2.63 -4.07
N LYS A 109 -6.62 3.82 -4.57
CA LYS A 109 -7.14 4.91 -3.75
C LYS A 109 -8.64 4.71 -3.51
N PRO A 110 -9.16 5.03 -2.31
CA PRO A 110 -10.59 4.95 -2.00
C PRO A 110 -11.40 6.11 -2.60
N VAL A 111 -11.22 6.37 -3.90
CA VAL A 111 -11.87 7.45 -4.68
C VAL A 111 -12.46 6.86 -5.97
N TRP A 112 -13.49 7.47 -6.54
CA TRP A 112 -14.18 6.95 -7.72
C TRP A 112 -13.35 7.04 -9.00
N GLU A 113 -12.44 8.01 -9.04
CA GLU A 113 -11.56 8.37 -10.14
C GLU A 113 -10.38 7.40 -10.27
N ASP A 114 -10.12 6.60 -9.24
CA ASP A 114 -9.09 5.57 -9.33
C ASP A 114 -9.41 4.61 -10.50
N PRO A 115 -8.43 4.30 -11.37
CA PRO A 115 -8.66 3.42 -12.53
C PRO A 115 -9.25 2.05 -12.19
N ARG A 116 -9.04 1.54 -10.96
CA ARG A 116 -9.63 0.28 -10.49
C ARG A 116 -11.04 0.44 -9.94
N ASN A 117 -11.49 1.65 -9.62
CA ASN A 117 -12.82 1.92 -9.09
C ASN A 117 -13.78 2.49 -10.14
N VAL A 118 -13.30 3.13 -11.22
CA VAL A 118 -14.17 3.85 -12.16
C VAL A 118 -15.30 3.01 -12.79
N LYS A 119 -15.08 1.70 -13.00
CA LYS A 119 -16.10 0.75 -13.52
C LYS A 119 -16.79 -0.07 -12.43
N GLY A 120 -16.45 0.21 -11.17
CA GLY A 120 -16.83 -0.57 -10.02
C GLY A 120 -18.19 -0.22 -9.45
N GLY A 121 -18.43 -0.81 -8.29
CA GLY A 121 -19.53 -0.47 -7.43
C GLY A 121 -19.25 -0.92 -6.01
N ALA A 122 -20.25 -0.75 -5.15
CA ALA A 122 -20.09 -1.15 -3.77
C ALA A 122 -21.39 -1.60 -3.11
N TRP A 123 -21.25 -2.60 -2.25
CA TRP A 123 -22.25 -2.92 -1.23
C TRP A 123 -22.10 -1.94 -0.07
N THR A 124 -23.17 -1.26 0.31
CA THR A 124 -23.22 -0.42 1.51
C THR A 124 -24.15 -1.03 2.54
N PHE A 125 -23.62 -1.30 3.73
CA PHE A 125 -24.34 -1.81 4.90
C PHE A 125 -24.52 -0.69 5.92
N ARG A 126 -25.77 -0.38 6.24
CA ARG A 126 -26.13 0.52 7.33
C ARG A 126 -26.09 -0.26 8.64
N VAL A 127 -25.18 0.12 9.53
CA VAL A 127 -24.94 -0.59 10.79
C VAL A 127 -25.16 0.32 11.99
N ALA A 128 -25.66 -0.27 13.07
CA ALA A 128 -25.79 0.43 14.35
C ALA A 128 -24.40 0.78 14.92
N LYS A 129 -24.28 1.92 15.61
CA LYS A 129 -22.98 2.45 16.04
C LYS A 129 -22.28 1.54 17.04
N ASP A 130 -23.03 0.98 17.98
CA ASP A 130 -22.59 -0.01 18.97
C ASP A 130 -21.99 -1.27 18.34
N LYS A 131 -22.51 -1.71 17.19
CA LYS A 131 -22.03 -2.89 16.46
C LYS A 131 -20.96 -2.59 15.41
N SER A 132 -20.77 -1.32 15.07
CA SER A 132 -19.99 -0.93 13.90
C SER A 132 -18.52 -1.36 13.96
N LYS A 133 -17.89 -1.32 15.13
CA LYS A 133 -16.51 -1.79 15.33
C LYS A 133 -16.36 -3.30 15.11
N GLU A 134 -17.29 -4.09 15.62
CA GLU A 134 -17.22 -5.55 15.49
C GLU A 134 -17.46 -5.98 14.04
N ILE A 135 -18.44 -5.39 13.37
CA ILE A 135 -18.70 -5.65 11.95
C ILE A 135 -17.50 -5.18 11.10
N TRP A 136 -16.94 -4.01 11.39
CA TRP A 136 -15.74 -3.52 10.72
C TRP A 136 -14.59 -4.53 10.83
N LYS A 137 -14.32 -5.01 12.04
CA LYS A 137 -13.29 -6.03 12.31
C LYS A 137 -13.53 -7.31 11.51
N GLU A 138 -14.74 -7.88 11.54
CA GLU A 138 -15.03 -9.13 10.82
C GLU A 138 -14.94 -8.97 9.31
N VAL A 139 -15.48 -7.87 8.75
CA VAL A 139 -15.38 -7.59 7.31
C VAL A 139 -13.93 -7.39 6.87
N LEU A 140 -13.10 -6.71 7.68
CA LEU A 140 -11.67 -6.58 7.41
C LEU A 140 -10.96 -7.94 7.44
N LEU A 141 -11.30 -8.82 8.40
CA LEU A 141 -10.76 -10.18 8.46
C LEU A 141 -11.17 -11.01 7.24
N PHE A 142 -12.40 -10.85 6.74
CA PHE A 142 -12.83 -11.49 5.49
C PHE A 142 -12.03 -10.98 4.28
N ALA A 143 -11.66 -9.69 4.26
CA ALA A 143 -10.84 -9.12 3.20
C ALA A 143 -9.39 -9.64 3.22
N VAL A 144 -8.70 -9.60 4.37
CA VAL A 144 -7.30 -10.08 4.47
C VAL A 144 -7.17 -11.61 4.46
N GLY A 145 -8.25 -12.31 4.82
CA GLY A 145 -8.36 -13.77 4.77
C GLY A 145 -8.95 -14.30 3.46
N ASP A 146 -8.97 -13.48 2.41
CA ASP A 146 -9.37 -13.83 1.03
C ASP A 146 -10.80 -14.39 0.86
N GLN A 147 -11.67 -14.25 1.87
CA GLN A 147 -13.04 -14.77 1.82
C GLN A 147 -13.89 -14.10 0.74
N PHE A 148 -13.62 -12.83 0.45
CA PHE A 148 -14.23 -12.12 -0.68
C PHE A 148 -13.55 -12.46 -2.02
N ALA A 149 -12.24 -12.69 -2.02
CA ALA A 149 -11.51 -13.02 -3.24
C ALA A 149 -11.99 -14.35 -3.83
N ASP A 150 -12.34 -15.32 -2.97
CA ASP A 150 -12.85 -16.64 -3.37
C ASP A 150 -14.18 -16.61 -4.14
N VAL A 151 -15.00 -15.57 -3.94
CA VAL A 151 -16.34 -15.45 -4.56
C VAL A 151 -16.37 -14.48 -5.75
N ILE A 152 -15.34 -13.65 -5.89
CA ILE A 152 -15.21 -12.69 -6.99
C ILE A 152 -14.79 -13.41 -8.27
N GLN A 153 -15.48 -13.09 -9.37
CA GLN A 153 -15.26 -13.73 -10.66
C GLN A 153 -14.00 -13.20 -11.36
N PRO A 154 -13.44 -13.96 -12.33
CA PRO A 154 -12.35 -13.48 -13.17
C PRO A 154 -12.68 -12.12 -13.82
N LYS A 155 -11.67 -11.24 -13.90
CA LYS A 155 -11.72 -9.85 -14.41
C LYS A 155 -12.32 -8.82 -13.45
N ASP A 156 -12.98 -9.25 -12.38
CA ASP A 156 -13.33 -8.41 -11.23
C ASP A 156 -12.26 -8.56 -10.12
N ASP A 157 -12.29 -7.68 -9.13
CA ASP A 157 -11.38 -7.69 -7.99
C ASP A 157 -11.99 -6.95 -6.79
N LEU A 158 -11.61 -7.34 -5.59
CA LEU A 158 -11.91 -6.56 -4.38
C LEU A 158 -10.98 -5.34 -4.36
N CYS A 159 -11.55 -4.14 -4.35
CA CYS A 159 -10.77 -2.90 -4.24
C CYS A 159 -10.44 -2.57 -2.79
N GLY A 160 -11.43 -2.64 -1.90
CA GLY A 160 -11.26 -2.30 -0.50
C GLY A 160 -12.56 -2.21 0.29
N VAL A 161 -12.42 -1.87 1.57
CA VAL A 161 -13.52 -1.69 2.50
C VAL A 161 -13.41 -0.31 3.13
N SER A 162 -14.54 0.37 3.29
CA SER A 162 -14.64 1.67 3.96
C SER A 162 -15.59 1.61 5.13
N LEU A 163 -15.30 2.38 6.19
CA LEU A 163 -16.25 2.70 7.23
C LEU A 163 -16.45 4.20 7.28
N SER A 164 -17.69 4.65 7.23
CA SER A 164 -18.06 6.07 7.27
C SER A 164 -19.02 6.36 8.41
N VAL A 165 -18.67 7.35 9.24
CA VAL A 165 -19.49 7.76 10.38
C VAL A 165 -20.64 8.66 9.90
N ARG A 166 -21.89 8.33 10.25
CA ARG A 166 -23.05 9.20 10.02
C ARG A 166 -23.80 9.46 11.33
N PHE A 167 -24.80 10.33 11.24
CA PHE A 167 -25.54 10.80 12.41
C PHE A 167 -26.24 9.66 13.16
N ASN A 168 -27.08 8.88 12.48
CA ASN A 168 -27.87 7.81 13.10
C ASN A 168 -27.20 6.43 13.09
N SER A 169 -26.32 6.17 12.12
CA SER A 169 -25.75 4.85 11.85
C SER A 169 -24.38 5.01 11.20
N ASN A 170 -23.54 4.00 11.30
CA ASN A 170 -22.31 3.96 10.49
C ASN A 170 -22.61 3.21 9.18
N LEU A 171 -21.82 3.49 8.15
CA LEU A 171 -21.90 2.79 6.87
C LEU A 171 -20.62 1.98 6.69
N ILE A 172 -20.75 0.68 6.46
CA ILE A 172 -19.63 -0.18 6.04
C ILE A 172 -19.83 -0.47 4.56
N THR A 173 -18.82 -0.18 3.75
CA THR A 173 -18.92 -0.21 2.29
C THR A 173 -17.84 -1.10 1.72
N ILE A 174 -18.21 -2.11 0.93
CA ILE A 174 -17.28 -3.06 0.30
C ILE A 174 -17.25 -2.78 -1.20
N TRP A 175 -16.07 -2.48 -1.73
CA TRP A 175 -15.86 -1.98 -3.09
C TRP A 175 -15.29 -3.07 -3.99
N ASN A 176 -15.87 -3.26 -5.17
CA ASN A 176 -15.36 -4.16 -6.19
C ASN A 176 -15.17 -3.44 -7.53
N ARG A 177 -14.28 -3.99 -8.37
CA ARG A 177 -13.77 -3.36 -9.59
C ARG A 177 -14.78 -3.31 -10.74
N ASP A 178 -15.69 -4.27 -10.82
CA ASP A 178 -16.69 -4.36 -11.89
C ASP A 178 -18.13 -4.38 -11.34
N GLY A 179 -18.81 -3.24 -11.47
CA GLY A 179 -20.19 -3.09 -11.07
C GLY A 179 -21.21 -3.82 -11.95
N ASN A 180 -20.78 -4.45 -13.06
CA ASN A 180 -21.64 -5.24 -13.93
C ASN A 180 -21.58 -6.74 -13.64
N ASN A 181 -20.69 -7.19 -12.77
CA ASN A 181 -20.50 -8.60 -12.50
C ASN A 181 -21.45 -9.09 -11.41
N GLN A 182 -22.68 -9.46 -11.80
CA GLN A 182 -23.72 -9.86 -10.86
C GLN A 182 -23.30 -11.03 -9.95
N LYS A 183 -22.54 -12.00 -10.48
CA LYS A 183 -22.04 -13.13 -9.68
C LYS A 183 -21.09 -12.69 -8.57
N SER A 184 -20.16 -11.76 -8.86
CA SER A 184 -19.29 -11.18 -7.82
C SER A 184 -20.12 -10.40 -6.80
N ILE A 185 -21.09 -9.61 -7.27
CA ILE A 185 -21.97 -8.79 -6.41
C ILE A 185 -22.72 -9.70 -5.43
N ASP A 186 -23.39 -10.74 -5.93
CA ASP A 186 -24.15 -11.68 -5.10
C ASP A 186 -23.23 -12.47 -4.17
N GLY A 187 -22.05 -12.89 -4.66
CA GLY A 187 -21.05 -13.60 -3.88
C GLY A 187 -20.54 -12.81 -2.68
N ILE A 188 -20.20 -11.52 -2.88
CA ILE A 188 -19.78 -10.63 -1.79
C ILE A 188 -20.88 -10.51 -0.74
N LEU A 189 -22.13 -10.34 -1.16
CA LEU A 189 -23.26 -10.28 -0.24
C LEU A 189 -23.41 -11.57 0.56
N ALA A 190 -23.36 -12.73 -0.11
CA ALA A 190 -23.47 -14.04 0.54
C ALA A 190 -22.40 -14.23 1.62
N VAL A 191 -21.15 -13.85 1.34
CA VAL A 191 -20.06 -13.91 2.34
C VAL A 191 -20.42 -13.12 3.60
N VAL A 192 -20.96 -11.90 3.46
CA VAL A 192 -21.35 -11.07 4.60
C VAL A 192 -22.53 -11.69 5.36
N LEU A 193 -23.56 -12.16 4.65
CA LEU A 193 -24.76 -12.71 5.28
C LEU A 193 -24.51 -14.06 5.96
N ASP A 194 -23.62 -14.87 5.40
CA ASP A 194 -23.35 -16.23 5.88
C ASP A 194 -22.32 -16.22 7.01
N LYS A 195 -21.20 -15.50 6.83
CA LYS A 195 -20.02 -15.61 7.70
C LYS A 195 -19.98 -14.61 8.85
N LEU A 196 -20.71 -13.50 8.79
CA LEU A 196 -20.80 -12.60 9.95
C LEU A 196 -21.40 -13.33 11.15
N SER A 197 -20.89 -13.00 12.34
CA SER A 197 -21.42 -13.52 13.60
C SER A 197 -22.95 -13.31 13.68
N PRO A 198 -23.73 -14.29 14.19
CA PRO A 198 -25.20 -14.23 14.17
C PRO A 198 -25.81 -12.94 14.74
N LYS A 199 -25.19 -12.36 15.78
CA LYS A 199 -25.63 -11.11 16.42
C LYS A 199 -25.34 -9.84 15.60
N LEU A 200 -24.47 -9.96 14.60
CA LEU A 200 -23.94 -8.89 13.76
C LEU A 200 -24.50 -8.92 12.33
N LYS A 201 -25.24 -9.97 11.96
CA LYS A 201 -25.84 -10.08 10.63
C LYS A 201 -26.74 -8.86 10.33
N PRO A 202 -26.56 -8.21 9.17
CA PRO A 202 -27.38 -7.09 8.79
C PRO A 202 -28.83 -7.54 8.57
N LYS A 203 -29.79 -6.66 8.85
CA LYS A 203 -31.20 -6.93 8.61
C LYS A 203 -31.52 -6.69 7.14
N GLU A 204 -32.57 -7.34 6.64
CA GLU A 204 -33.08 -7.03 5.30
C GLU A 204 -33.45 -5.54 5.19
N GLY A 205 -33.16 -4.94 4.03
CA GLY A 205 -33.37 -3.52 3.79
C GLY A 205 -32.34 -2.58 4.43
N THR A 206 -31.38 -3.08 5.23
CA THR A 206 -30.29 -2.26 5.77
C THR A 206 -29.03 -2.25 4.90
N TYR A 207 -29.07 -2.86 3.71
CA TYR A 207 -27.96 -2.89 2.78
C TYR A 207 -28.45 -2.78 1.34
N TYR A 208 -27.60 -2.23 0.47
CA TYR A 208 -27.89 -2.06 -0.96
C TYR A 208 -26.58 -2.02 -1.76
N TYR A 209 -26.66 -2.42 -3.02
CA TYR A 209 -25.57 -2.27 -3.97
C TYR A 209 -25.81 -1.07 -4.85
N LYS A 210 -24.76 -0.33 -5.17
CA LYS A 210 -24.84 0.79 -6.11
C LYS A 210 -23.55 0.87 -6.94
N ARG A 211 -23.70 1.06 -8.25
CA ARG A 211 -22.54 1.31 -9.11
C ARG A 211 -22.02 2.71 -8.88
N HIS A 212 -20.71 2.91 -8.97
CA HIS A 212 -20.14 4.24 -8.76
C HIS A 212 -20.72 5.27 -9.75
N SER A 213 -20.95 4.87 -11.00
CA SER A 213 -21.56 5.69 -12.05
C SER A 213 -22.99 6.17 -11.75
N GLU A 214 -23.70 5.53 -10.83
CA GLU A 214 -25.07 5.90 -10.46
C GLU A 214 -25.11 6.95 -9.34
N HIS A 215 -23.95 7.31 -8.76
CA HIS A 215 -23.89 8.35 -7.74
C HIS A 215 -23.90 9.75 -8.36
N SER A 216 -24.62 10.66 -7.71
CA SER A 216 -24.61 12.09 -8.06
C SER A 216 -23.18 12.64 -7.96
N GLY A 217 -22.74 13.35 -9.00
CA GLY A 217 -21.40 13.95 -9.07
C GLY A 217 -20.30 13.01 -9.57
N PHE A 218 -20.58 11.71 -9.81
CA PHE A 218 -19.57 10.79 -10.32
C PHE A 218 -18.96 11.27 -11.64
N SER A 219 -19.80 11.61 -12.63
CA SER A 219 -19.33 12.02 -13.96
C SER A 219 -18.45 13.27 -13.92
N GLU A 220 -18.81 14.26 -13.10
CA GLU A 220 -18.06 15.51 -12.95
C GLU A 220 -16.69 15.25 -12.31
N VAL A 221 -16.66 14.40 -11.29
CA VAL A 221 -15.47 14.07 -10.52
C VAL A 221 -14.47 13.28 -11.37
N VAL A 222 -14.96 12.27 -12.11
CA VAL A 222 -14.12 11.49 -13.04
C VAL A 222 -13.62 12.34 -14.21
N ALA A 223 -14.45 13.22 -14.77
CA ALA A 223 -14.04 14.12 -15.84
C ALA A 223 -12.88 15.05 -15.40
N LYS A 224 -13.00 15.68 -14.23
CA LYS A 224 -11.94 16.54 -13.67
C LYS A 224 -10.63 15.79 -13.43
N ALA A 225 -10.70 14.55 -12.96
CA ALA A 225 -9.49 13.75 -12.76
C ALA A 225 -8.81 13.37 -14.07
N ASN A 226 -9.58 13.01 -15.11
CA ASN A 226 -9.04 12.74 -16.44
C ASN A 226 -8.36 13.98 -17.03
N GLU A 227 -9.00 15.15 -16.95
CA GLU A 227 -8.42 16.43 -17.39
C GLU A 227 -7.10 16.74 -16.65
N ALA A 228 -7.06 16.52 -15.33
CA ALA A 228 -5.86 16.74 -14.53
C ALA A 228 -4.71 15.77 -14.89
N GLU A 229 -5.02 14.50 -15.15
CA GLU A 229 -4.04 13.51 -15.61
C GLU A 229 -3.53 13.84 -17.02
N ASP A 230 -4.41 14.22 -17.95
CA ASP A 230 -4.02 14.66 -19.29
C ASP A 230 -3.12 15.90 -19.24
N ALA A 231 -3.43 16.86 -18.37
CA ALA A 231 -2.60 18.04 -18.15
C ALA A 231 -1.23 17.69 -17.55
N LYS A 232 -1.14 16.74 -16.61
CA LYS A 232 0.14 16.24 -16.07
C LYS A 232 0.96 15.55 -17.16
N ARG A 233 0.32 14.68 -17.94
CA ARG A 233 0.97 13.94 -19.04
C ARG A 233 1.48 14.90 -20.12
N ALA A 234 0.72 15.94 -20.45
CA ALA A 234 1.18 16.98 -21.36
C ALA A 234 2.42 17.71 -20.82
N LYS A 235 2.44 18.09 -19.54
CA LYS A 235 3.61 18.72 -18.89
C LYS A 235 4.84 17.81 -18.89
N GLU A 236 4.65 16.51 -18.64
CA GLU A 236 5.74 15.53 -18.65
C GLU A 236 6.33 15.36 -20.06
N VAL A 237 5.48 15.26 -21.09
CA VAL A 237 5.91 15.20 -22.50
C VAL A 237 6.68 16.46 -22.89
N THR A 238 6.20 17.65 -22.51
CA THR A 238 6.91 18.91 -22.78
C THR A 238 8.29 18.93 -22.11
N LYS A 239 8.39 18.47 -20.86
CA LYS A 239 9.67 18.38 -20.13
C LYS A 239 10.65 17.38 -20.76
N LEU A 240 10.16 16.24 -21.23
CA LEU A 240 10.97 15.25 -21.94
C LEU A 240 11.48 15.79 -23.28
N ASN A 241 10.63 16.53 -24.00
CA ASN A 241 11.01 17.12 -25.28
C ASN A 241 12.03 18.25 -25.11
N SER A 242 11.87 19.12 -24.11
CA SER A 242 12.87 20.16 -23.83
C SER A 242 14.22 19.57 -23.43
N GLY A 243 14.24 18.53 -22.58
CA GLY A 243 15.49 17.85 -22.21
C GLY A 243 16.19 17.17 -23.39
N LYS A 244 15.43 16.63 -24.35
CA LYS A 244 16.00 16.07 -25.59
C LYS A 244 16.58 17.14 -26.52
N ILE A 245 15.97 18.33 -26.55
CA ILE A 245 16.47 19.47 -27.34
C ILE A 245 17.78 19.96 -26.73
N GLU A 246 17.84 20.16 -25.41
CA GLU A 246 19.07 20.55 -24.71
C GLU A 246 20.19 19.51 -24.92
N GLU A 247 19.89 18.21 -24.86
CA GLU A 247 20.88 17.15 -25.11
C GLU A 247 21.38 17.15 -26.58
N ALA A 248 20.52 17.50 -27.53
CA ALA A 248 20.89 17.59 -28.95
C ALA A 248 21.75 18.82 -29.23
N GLU A 249 21.46 19.96 -28.60
CA GLU A 249 22.25 21.20 -28.72
C GLU A 249 23.67 21.01 -28.16
N VAL A 250 23.82 20.38 -26.99
CA VAL A 250 25.15 20.08 -26.41
C VAL A 250 25.97 19.17 -27.31
N LYS A 251 25.35 18.16 -27.92
CA LYS A 251 26.03 17.27 -28.88
C LYS A 251 26.45 18.01 -30.15
N GLN A 252 25.64 18.96 -30.61
CA GLN A 252 25.99 19.77 -31.77
C GLN A 252 27.17 20.70 -31.48
N ASP A 253 27.18 21.35 -30.30
CA ASP A 253 28.30 22.20 -29.88
C ASP A 253 29.62 21.43 -29.76
N GLU A 254 29.59 20.18 -29.27
CA GLU A 254 30.77 19.30 -29.23
C GLU A 254 31.30 18.95 -30.63
N VAL A 255 30.40 18.66 -31.57
CA VAL A 255 30.74 18.37 -32.97
C VAL A 255 31.34 19.61 -33.65
N ASP A 256 30.73 20.77 -33.46
CA ASP A 256 31.18 22.03 -34.05
C ASP A 256 32.56 22.43 -33.50
N LYS A 257 32.80 22.20 -32.20
CA LYS A 257 34.12 22.40 -31.58
C LYS A 257 35.18 21.47 -32.16
N ALA A 258 34.86 20.18 -32.34
CA ALA A 258 35.79 19.21 -32.92
C ALA A 258 36.17 19.58 -34.37
N LEU A 259 35.19 20.03 -35.17
CA LEU A 259 35.42 20.48 -36.53
C LEU A 259 36.34 21.71 -36.58
N MET A 260 36.14 22.67 -35.67
CA MET A 260 37.01 23.86 -35.58
C MET A 260 38.45 23.52 -35.20
N GLU A 261 38.66 22.55 -34.29
CA GLU A 261 40.00 22.06 -33.95
C GLU A 261 40.68 21.37 -35.15
N GLU A 262 39.94 20.60 -35.95
CA GLU A 262 40.45 19.93 -37.15
C GLU A 262 40.82 20.93 -38.27
N VAL A 263 39.98 21.95 -38.50
CA VAL A 263 40.28 23.03 -39.46
C VAL A 263 41.49 23.84 -39.01
N ALA A 264 41.59 24.18 -37.73
CA ALA A 264 42.75 24.91 -37.20
C ALA A 264 44.05 24.10 -37.31
N ALA A 265 43.99 22.78 -37.13
CA ALA A 265 45.13 21.89 -37.35
C ALA A 265 45.55 21.83 -38.83
N ALA A 266 44.59 21.75 -39.74
CA ALA A 266 44.84 21.75 -41.19
C ALA A 266 45.43 23.09 -41.68
N GLU A 267 44.98 24.22 -41.15
CA GLU A 267 45.54 25.54 -41.45
C GLU A 267 46.97 25.72 -40.89
N ALA A 268 47.28 25.11 -39.74
CA ALA A 268 48.62 25.10 -39.18
C ALA A 268 49.60 24.24 -40.01
N GLU A 269 49.13 23.13 -40.59
CA GLU A 269 49.92 22.29 -41.50
C GLU A 269 50.05 22.90 -42.92
N GLY A 270 49.05 23.68 -43.37
CA GLY A 270 49.06 24.34 -44.67
C GLY A 270 49.96 25.58 -44.79
N ARG A 271 50.58 26.05 -43.69
CA ARG A 271 51.40 27.29 -43.67
C ARG A 271 52.90 27.07 -43.91
N SER A 272 53.27 26.01 -44.63
CA SER A 272 54.66 25.73 -45.03
C SER A 272 54.82 25.46 -46.53
N VAL A 273 54.17 26.24 -47.40
CA VAL A 273 54.57 26.33 -48.82
C VAL A 273 54.26 27.75 -49.34
N GLU A 274 55.14 28.72 -49.08
CA GLU A 274 55.54 29.74 -50.08
C GLU A 274 56.58 30.73 -49.49
N ALA A 275 57.59 30.98 -50.34
CA ALA A 275 58.77 31.85 -50.23
C ALA A 275 59.95 31.35 -49.37
#